data_AF-A0A7V7QHC1-F1
#
_entry.id   AF-A0A7V7QHC1-F1
#
_cell.length_a   1.000
_cell.length_b   1.000
_cell.length_c   1.000
_cell.angle_alpha   90.00
_cell.angle_beta   90.00
_cell.angle_gamma   90.00
#
_symmetry.space_group_name_H-M   'P 1'
#
loop_
_entity.id
_entity.type
_entity.pdbx_description
1 polymer ?
#
loop_
_entity_poly.entity_id
_entity_poly.type
_entity_poly.pdbx_seq_one_letter_code
_entity_poly.pdbx_strand_id
1 'polypeptide(L)'
;MEQGTNYINIMKDSLQKKIIVLDKIMDVNRKQAEIIKDIKTNMADYEKTLDEKQVLIDELNLLDDGFQALYSRVEQEISVHKNEHAEEIKEMQKCIALITDKSVEIQEVEEKNRQIISQQFSLFKQEVKKFKQNKRAAGQYYDTMQKTNYISPQFLDQKK
;
A
#
# COMPACT_ATOMS: atom_id res chain seq x y z
N MET A 1 -15.67 -32.09 -26.02
CA MET A 1 -14.25 -32.45 -26.18
C MET A 1 -13.42 -31.25 -26.67
N GLU A 2 -13.74 -30.58 -27.79
CA GLU A 2 -12.91 -29.43 -28.25
C GLU A 2 -13.13 -28.13 -27.44
N GLN A 3 -14.34 -27.90 -26.90
CA GLN A 3 -14.66 -26.72 -26.10
C GLN A 3 -14.10 -26.78 -24.66
N GLY A 4 -14.17 -27.94 -23.99
CA GLY A 4 -13.62 -28.15 -22.63
C GLY A 4 -12.11 -27.90 -22.55
N THR A 5 -11.34 -28.43 -23.51
CA THR A 5 -9.89 -28.20 -23.63
C THR A 5 -9.55 -26.72 -23.83
N ASN A 6 -10.37 -25.98 -24.58
CA ASN A 6 -10.19 -24.54 -24.77
C ASN A 6 -10.39 -23.77 -23.44
N TYR A 7 -11.44 -24.09 -22.69
CA TYR A 7 -11.70 -23.46 -21.39
C TYR A 7 -10.60 -23.74 -20.36
N ILE A 8 -10.07 -24.97 -20.29
CA ILE A 8 -8.95 -25.32 -19.39
C ILE A 8 -7.70 -24.52 -19.72
N ASN A 9 -7.40 -24.33 -21.02
CA ASN A 9 -6.28 -23.49 -21.44
C ASN A 9 -6.48 -22.01 -21.04
N ILE A 10 -7.70 -21.46 -21.23
CA ILE A 10 -8.01 -20.10 -20.80
C ILE A 10 -7.88 -19.95 -19.27
N MET A 11 -8.31 -20.95 -18.50
CA MET A 11 -8.14 -20.96 -17.05
C MET A 11 -6.66 -20.97 -16.64
N LYS A 12 -5.83 -21.77 -17.32
CA LYS A 12 -4.38 -21.79 -17.11
C LYS A 12 -3.77 -20.43 -17.41
N ASP A 13 -4.10 -19.83 -18.54
CA ASP A 13 -3.64 -18.49 -18.91
C ASP A 13 -4.07 -17.44 -17.89
N SER A 14 -5.29 -17.55 -17.34
CA SER A 14 -5.78 -16.67 -16.28
C SER A 14 -4.93 -16.77 -15.02
N LEU A 15 -4.51 -17.97 -14.61
CA LEU A 15 -3.62 -18.16 -13.46
C LEU A 15 -2.21 -17.60 -13.72
N GLN A 16 -1.68 -17.82 -14.93
CA GLN A 16 -0.38 -17.25 -15.32
C GLN A 16 -0.41 -15.72 -15.33
N LYS A 17 -1.50 -15.12 -15.80
CA LYS A 17 -1.70 -13.65 -15.74
C LYS A 17 -1.76 -13.15 -14.30
N LYS A 18 -2.45 -13.85 -13.39
CA LYS A 18 -2.45 -13.48 -11.96
C LYS A 18 -1.05 -13.45 -11.37
N ILE A 19 -0.21 -14.43 -11.70
CA ILE A 19 1.20 -14.46 -11.27
C ILE A 19 1.94 -13.20 -11.74
N ILE A 20 1.78 -12.81 -13.00
CA ILE A 20 2.40 -11.60 -13.56
C ILE A 20 1.90 -10.33 -12.85
N VAL A 21 0.60 -10.25 -12.56
CA VAL A 21 0.03 -9.10 -11.85
C VAL A 21 0.55 -9.03 -10.40
N LEU A 22 0.67 -10.17 -9.72
CA LEU A 22 1.27 -10.24 -8.38
C LEU A 22 2.73 -9.81 -8.39
N ASP A 23 3.51 -10.20 -9.41
CA ASP A 23 4.89 -9.74 -9.56
C ASP A 23 4.97 -8.22 -9.72
N LYS A 24 4.06 -7.62 -10.50
CA LYS A 24 3.97 -6.16 -10.61
C LYS A 24 3.60 -5.50 -9.27
N ILE A 25 2.67 -6.08 -8.52
CA ILE A 25 2.30 -5.55 -7.18
C ILE A 25 3.51 -5.60 -6.24
N MET A 26 4.28 -6.69 -6.26
CA MET A 26 5.52 -6.81 -5.49
C MET A 26 6.53 -5.73 -5.88
N ASP A 27 6.70 -5.45 -7.17
CA ASP A 27 7.60 -4.40 -7.65
C ASP A 27 7.14 -3.00 -7.19
N VAL A 28 5.84 -2.72 -7.24
CA VAL A 28 5.29 -1.47 -6.70
C VAL A 28 5.48 -1.38 -5.19
N ASN A 29 5.36 -2.48 -4.45
CA ASN A 29 5.65 -2.53 -3.01
C ASN A 29 7.11 -2.23 -2.69
N ARG A 30 8.04 -2.77 -3.48
CA ARG A 30 9.48 -2.49 -3.33
C ARG A 30 9.79 -1.02 -3.66
N LYS A 31 9.21 -0.48 -4.73
CA LYS A 31 9.30 0.95 -5.07
C LYS A 31 8.74 1.84 -3.96
N GLN A 32 7.59 1.47 -3.40
CA GLN A 32 6.97 2.18 -2.29
C GLN A 32 7.88 2.19 -1.05
N ALA A 33 8.57 1.08 -0.74
CA ALA A 33 9.51 1.01 0.37
C ALA A 33 10.66 2.03 0.25
N GLU A 34 11.17 2.25 -0.96
CA GLU A 34 12.19 3.26 -1.22
C GLU A 34 11.65 4.69 -1.10
N ILE A 35 10.44 4.95 -1.63
CA ILE A 35 9.77 6.26 -1.53
C ILE A 35 9.51 6.66 -0.07
N ILE A 36 9.11 5.70 0.78
CA ILE A 36 8.78 5.94 2.18
C ILE A 36 9.98 6.46 2.99
N LYS A 37 11.22 6.16 2.60
CA LYS A 37 12.44 6.62 3.30
C LYS A 37 12.48 8.15 3.42
N ASP A 38 12.07 8.85 2.36
CA ASP A 38 12.02 10.31 2.27
C ASP A 38 10.59 10.82 2.01
N ILE A 39 9.62 10.27 2.74
CA ILE A 39 8.20 10.54 2.47
C ILE A 39 7.83 12.04 2.48
N LYS A 40 8.50 12.87 3.28
CA LYS A 40 8.21 14.32 3.39
C LYS A 40 8.33 15.03 2.04
N THR A 41 9.23 14.58 1.15
CA THR A 41 9.42 15.16 -0.18
C THR A 41 8.71 14.38 -1.28
N ASN A 42 8.35 13.13 -1.02
CA ASN A 42 7.89 12.18 -2.04
C ASN A 42 6.42 11.75 -1.84
N MET A 43 5.58 12.57 -1.20
CA MET A 43 4.16 12.26 -0.96
C MET A 43 3.39 11.98 -2.26
N ALA A 44 3.61 12.78 -3.31
CA ALA A 44 2.93 12.59 -4.59
C ALA A 44 3.33 11.26 -5.26
N ASP A 45 4.61 10.87 -5.16
CA ASP A 45 5.07 9.58 -5.67
C ASP A 45 4.50 8.42 -4.87
N TYR A 46 4.34 8.59 -3.54
CA TYR A 46 3.67 7.61 -2.70
C TYR A 46 2.19 7.44 -3.08
N GLU A 47 1.45 8.53 -3.27
CA GLU A 47 0.05 8.48 -3.76
C GLU A 47 -0.04 7.73 -5.10
N LYS A 48 0.87 8.02 -6.03
CA LYS A 48 0.95 7.30 -7.30
C LYS A 48 1.16 5.80 -7.12
N THR A 49 1.94 5.36 -6.12
CA THR A 49 2.07 3.91 -5.85
C THR A 49 0.77 3.27 -5.36
N LEU A 50 -0.09 4.03 -4.66
CA LEU A 50 -1.40 3.53 -4.23
C LEU A 50 -2.33 3.38 -5.43
N ASP A 51 -2.35 4.36 -6.32
CA ASP A 51 -3.15 4.32 -7.56
C ASP A 51 -2.68 3.17 -8.47
N GLU A 52 -1.36 3.04 -8.67
CA GLU A 52 -0.77 1.93 -9.43
C GLU A 52 -1.18 0.57 -8.84
N LYS A 53 -1.18 0.42 -7.51
CA LYS A 53 -1.63 -0.80 -6.84
C LYS A 53 -3.13 -1.06 -7.00
N GLN A 54 -3.96 -0.02 -6.91
CA GLN A 54 -5.41 -0.19 -7.05
C GLN A 54 -5.77 -0.76 -8.42
N VAL A 55 -5.16 -0.24 -9.49
CA VAL A 55 -5.38 -0.77 -10.86
C VAL A 55 -4.99 -2.24 -10.97
N LEU A 56 -3.88 -2.65 -10.37
CA LEU A 56 -3.42 -4.04 -10.38
C LEU A 56 -4.33 -4.95 -9.55
N ILE A 57 -4.85 -4.47 -8.42
CA ILE A 57 -5.82 -5.21 -7.59
C ILE A 57 -7.14 -5.40 -8.36
N ASP A 58 -7.61 -4.37 -9.06
CA ASP A 58 -8.80 -4.46 -9.89
C ASP A 58 -8.61 -5.47 -11.03
N GLU A 59 -7.42 -5.52 -11.63
CA GLU A 59 -7.05 -6.54 -12.63
C GLU A 59 -7.06 -7.96 -12.01
N LEU A 60 -6.53 -8.14 -10.80
CA LEU A 60 -6.59 -9.43 -10.10
C LEU A 60 -8.02 -9.88 -9.84
N ASN A 61 -8.87 -8.99 -9.33
CA ASN A 61 -10.27 -9.30 -9.04
C ASN A 61 -11.00 -9.73 -10.32
N LEU A 62 -10.78 -9.04 -11.44
CA LEU A 62 -11.37 -9.40 -12.72
C LEU A 62 -10.90 -10.79 -13.21
N LEU A 63 -9.61 -11.11 -13.02
CA LEU A 63 -9.06 -12.43 -13.36
C LEU A 63 -9.60 -13.53 -12.42
N ASP A 64 -9.84 -13.22 -11.14
CA ASP A 64 -10.48 -14.13 -10.18
C ASP A 64 -11.92 -14.43 -10.57
N ASP A 65 -12.72 -13.40 -10.86
CA ASP A 65 -14.11 -13.53 -11.28
C ASP A 65 -14.22 -14.34 -12.59
N GLY A 66 -13.37 -14.02 -13.58
CA GLY A 66 -13.32 -14.74 -14.85
C GLY A 66 -12.93 -16.22 -14.67
N PHE A 67 -11.94 -16.50 -13.82
CA PHE A 67 -11.53 -17.86 -13.51
C PHE A 67 -12.66 -18.66 -12.83
N GLN A 68 -13.33 -18.08 -11.84
CA GLN A 68 -14.42 -18.74 -11.12
C GLN A 68 -15.60 -19.05 -12.06
N ALA A 69 -15.97 -18.09 -12.91
CA ALA A 69 -17.03 -18.26 -13.89
C ALA A 69 -16.73 -19.38 -14.90
N LEU A 70 -15.47 -19.51 -15.33
CA LEU A 70 -15.04 -20.60 -16.21
C LEU A 70 -15.01 -21.94 -15.48
N TYR A 71 -14.43 -21.98 -14.29
CA TYR A 71 -14.34 -23.20 -13.48
C TYR A 71 -15.71 -23.83 -13.24
N SER A 72 -16.71 -23.04 -12.84
CA SER A 72 -18.08 -23.54 -12.60
C SER A 72 -18.72 -24.17 -13.83
N ARG A 73 -18.27 -23.83 -15.05
CA ARG A 73 -18.78 -24.43 -16.30
C ARG A 73 -18.07 -25.73 -16.66
N VAL A 74 -16.80 -25.88 -16.30
CA VAL A 74 -15.97 -27.03 -16.70
C VAL A 74 -15.72 -28.03 -15.59
N GLU A 75 -16.06 -27.73 -14.34
CA GLU A 75 -15.83 -28.60 -13.18
C GLU A 75 -16.41 -30.02 -13.38
N GLN A 76 -17.61 -30.11 -13.96
CA GLN A 76 -18.23 -31.40 -14.27
C GLN A 76 -17.48 -32.16 -15.38
N GLU A 77 -17.08 -31.48 -16.46
CA GLU A 77 -16.33 -32.08 -17.57
C GLU A 77 -14.95 -32.57 -17.12
N ILE A 78 -14.24 -31.77 -16.31
CA ILE A 78 -12.96 -32.12 -15.68
C ILE A 78 -13.11 -33.34 -14.77
N SER A 79 -14.21 -33.46 -14.04
CA SER A 79 -14.45 -34.58 -13.13
C SER A 79 -14.69 -35.90 -13.88
N VAL A 80 -15.34 -35.84 -15.05
CA VAL A 80 -15.63 -37.01 -15.89
C VAL A 80 -14.41 -37.42 -16.73
N HIS A 81 -13.66 -36.46 -17.27
CA HIS A 81 -12.49 -36.68 -18.14
C HIS A 81 -11.16 -36.43 -17.43
N LYS A 82 -11.07 -36.77 -16.15
CA LYS A 82 -9.95 -36.40 -15.27
C LYS A 82 -8.59 -36.89 -15.74
N ASN A 83 -8.54 -38.04 -16.41
CA ASN A 83 -7.30 -38.62 -16.95
C ASN A 83 -6.80 -37.88 -18.19
N GLU A 84 -7.70 -37.27 -18.98
CA GLU A 84 -7.35 -36.55 -20.21
C GLU A 84 -6.76 -35.17 -19.93
N HIS A 85 -7.07 -34.59 -18.76
CA HIS A 85 -6.63 -33.25 -18.35
C HIS A 85 -5.68 -33.26 -17.14
N ALA A 86 -5.10 -34.42 -16.82
CA ALA A 86 -4.35 -34.61 -15.58
C ALA A 86 -3.12 -33.69 -15.47
N GLU A 87 -2.41 -33.47 -16.57
CA GLU A 87 -1.22 -32.59 -16.59
C GLU A 87 -1.62 -31.12 -16.48
N GLU A 88 -2.65 -30.67 -17.20
CA GLU A 88 -3.14 -29.30 -17.12
C GLU A 88 -3.65 -28.95 -15.72
N ILE A 89 -4.38 -29.88 -15.08
CA ILE A 89 -4.83 -29.71 -13.68
C ILE A 89 -3.63 -29.55 -12.75
N LYS A 90 -2.59 -30.37 -12.93
CA LYS A 90 -1.36 -30.31 -12.13
C LYS A 90 -0.60 -28.99 -12.34
N GLU A 91 -0.55 -28.49 -13.56
CA GLU A 91 0.00 -27.16 -13.86
C GLU A 91 -0.79 -26.05 -13.17
N MET A 92 -2.13 -26.08 -13.25
CA MET A 92 -2.98 -25.10 -12.58
C MET A 92 -2.80 -25.15 -11.06
N GLN A 93 -2.73 -26.33 -10.45
CA GLN A 93 -2.45 -26.49 -9.02
C GLN A 93 -1.11 -25.87 -8.61
N LYS A 94 -0.05 -26.07 -9.41
CA LYS A 94 1.24 -25.40 -9.19
C LYS A 94 1.13 -23.88 -9.28
N CYS A 95 0.38 -23.37 -10.27
CA CYS A 95 0.15 -21.93 -10.41
C CYS A 95 -0.59 -21.36 -9.20
N ILE A 96 -1.61 -22.07 -8.69
CA ILE A 96 -2.36 -21.66 -7.49
C ILE A 96 -1.47 -21.64 -6.24
N ALA A 97 -0.60 -22.63 -6.07
CA ALA A 97 0.38 -22.64 -4.99
C ALA A 97 1.32 -21.43 -5.08
N LEU A 98 1.87 -21.17 -6.27
CA LEU A 98 2.74 -20.01 -6.50
C LEU A 98 2.03 -18.67 -6.27
N ILE A 99 0.77 -18.54 -6.69
CA ILE A 99 -0.08 -17.37 -6.42
C ILE A 99 -0.24 -17.15 -4.91
N THR A 100 -0.48 -18.23 -4.16
CA THR A 100 -0.62 -18.18 -2.70
C THR A 100 0.68 -17.71 -2.04
N ASP A 101 1.81 -18.31 -2.41
CA ASP A 101 3.13 -17.95 -1.88
C ASP A 101 3.47 -16.48 -2.15
N LYS A 102 3.25 -16.01 -3.39
CA LYS A 102 3.44 -14.60 -3.76
C LYS A 102 2.52 -13.66 -2.98
N SER A 103 1.28 -14.05 -2.78
CA SER A 103 0.32 -13.24 -2.02
C SER A 103 0.76 -13.04 -0.57
N VAL A 104 1.30 -14.09 0.06
CA VAL A 104 1.88 -14.01 1.42
C VAL A 104 3.10 -13.08 1.42
N GLU A 105 4.02 -13.24 0.47
CA GLU A 105 5.21 -12.37 0.37
C GLU A 105 4.81 -10.89 0.19
N ILE A 106 3.84 -10.60 -0.68
CA ILE A 106 3.30 -9.26 -0.90
C ILE A 106 2.72 -8.68 0.38
N GLN A 107 1.91 -9.46 1.11
CA GLN A 107 1.30 -9.04 2.37
C GLN A 107 2.35 -8.69 3.43
N GLU A 108 3.41 -9.49 3.55
CA GLU A 108 4.49 -9.20 4.49
C GLU A 108 5.21 -7.87 4.18
N VAL A 109 5.49 -7.61 2.90
CA VAL A 109 6.15 -6.37 2.48
C VAL A 109 5.20 -5.18 2.65
N GLU A 110 3.92 -5.34 2.32
CA GLU A 110 2.91 -4.29 2.49
C GLU A 110 2.74 -3.92 3.97
N GLU A 111 2.69 -4.90 4.86
CA GLU A 111 2.62 -4.70 6.29
C GLU A 111 3.81 -3.88 6.80
N LYS A 112 5.03 -4.25 6.38
CA LYS A 112 6.25 -3.51 6.74
C LYS A 112 6.19 -2.07 6.24
N ASN A 113 5.80 -1.86 4.97
CA ASN A 113 5.64 -0.52 4.40
C ASN A 113 4.62 0.31 5.20
N ARG A 114 3.47 -0.28 5.55
CA ARG A 114 2.41 0.36 6.33
C ARG A 114 2.88 0.77 7.73
N GLN A 115 3.69 -0.06 8.37
CA GLN A 115 4.24 0.27 9.69
C GLN A 115 5.21 1.46 9.61
N ILE A 116 6.12 1.47 8.63
CA ILE A 116 7.11 2.55 8.47
C ILE A 116 6.40 3.87 8.14
N ILE A 117 5.47 3.87 7.20
CA ILE A 117 4.74 5.08 6.81
C ILE A 117 3.93 5.66 7.98
N SER A 118 3.28 4.81 8.77
CA SER A 118 2.53 5.21 9.97
C SER A 118 3.44 5.85 11.03
N GLN A 119 4.64 5.28 11.24
CA GLN A 119 5.65 5.86 12.14
C GLN A 119 6.12 7.24 11.63
N GLN A 120 6.43 7.36 10.34
CA GLN A 120 6.86 8.63 9.74
C GLN A 120 5.80 9.74 9.86
N PHE A 121 4.52 9.41 9.59
CA PHE A 121 3.43 10.37 9.77
C PHE A 121 3.25 10.79 11.23
N SER A 122 3.41 9.85 12.17
CA SER A 122 3.34 10.14 13.60
C SER A 122 4.45 11.10 14.04
N LEU A 123 5.69 10.90 13.55
CA LEU A 123 6.82 11.80 13.81
C LEU A 123 6.57 13.19 13.22
N PHE A 124 6.13 13.27 11.96
CA PHE A 124 5.80 14.54 11.33
C PHE A 124 4.74 15.33 12.12
N LYS A 125 3.69 14.66 12.60
CA LYS A 125 2.65 15.28 13.44
C LYS A 125 3.22 15.85 14.74
N GLN A 126 4.17 15.15 15.37
CA GLN A 126 4.84 15.64 16.57
C GLN A 126 5.73 16.85 16.29
N GLU A 127 6.50 16.84 15.20
CA GLU A 127 7.32 17.99 14.77
C GLU A 127 6.45 19.24 14.54
N VAL A 128 5.33 19.10 13.82
CA VAL A 128 4.39 20.20 13.59
C VAL A 128 3.83 20.74 14.92
N LYS A 129 3.51 19.87 15.88
CA LYS A 129 3.05 20.29 17.21
C LYS A 129 4.13 21.07 17.96
N LYS A 130 5.37 20.58 17.98
CA LYS A 130 6.52 21.27 18.61
C LYS A 130 6.77 22.61 17.96
N PHE A 131 6.75 22.70 16.63
CA PHE A 131 6.93 23.96 15.90
C PHE A 131 5.85 24.99 16.25
N LYS A 132 4.58 24.58 16.31
CA LYS A 132 3.47 25.45 16.73
C LYS A 132 3.62 25.93 18.18
N GLN A 133 4.08 25.07 19.09
CA GLN A 133 4.35 25.44 20.49
C GLN A 133 5.50 26.43 20.58
N ASN A 134 6.61 26.19 19.88
CA ASN A 134 7.77 27.08 19.86
C ASN A 134 7.42 28.47 19.28
N LYS A 135 6.62 28.52 18.20
CA LYS A 135 6.14 29.79 17.63
C LYS A 135 5.25 30.56 18.61
N ARG A 136 4.38 29.86 19.35
CA ARG A 136 3.55 30.49 20.41
C ARG A 136 4.40 31.03 21.55
N ALA A 137 5.38 30.26 22.02
CA ALA A 137 6.30 30.70 23.06
C ALA A 137 7.10 31.93 22.62
N ALA A 138 7.70 31.92 21.42
CA ALA A 138 8.43 33.07 20.88
C ALA A 138 7.56 34.32 20.73
N GLY A 139 6.30 34.17 20.29
CA GLY A 139 5.34 35.27 20.24
C GLY A 139 4.99 35.81 21.63
N GLN A 140 4.79 34.93 22.62
CA GLN A 140 4.55 35.34 24.02
C GLN A 140 5.77 36.07 24.62
N TYR A 141 7.00 35.62 24.35
CA TYR A 141 8.21 36.32 24.77
C TYR A 141 8.30 37.72 24.13
N TYR A 142 7.98 37.85 22.83
CA TYR A 142 7.97 39.14 22.14
C TYR A 142 6.88 40.08 22.69
N ASP A 143 5.65 39.59 22.87
CA ASP A 143 4.53 40.38 23.44
C ASP A 143 4.81 40.80 24.88
N THR A 144 5.44 39.93 25.68
CA THR A 144 5.81 40.24 27.07
C THR A 144 6.95 41.26 27.11
N MET A 145 7.97 41.14 26.25
CA MET A 145 9.04 42.15 26.16
C MET A 145 8.57 43.49 25.60
N GLN A 146 7.68 43.51 24.58
CA GLN A 146 7.09 44.75 24.09
C GLN A 146 6.23 45.44 25.15
N LYS A 147 5.47 44.69 25.96
CA LYS A 147 4.69 45.25 27.07
C LYS A 147 5.56 45.72 28.24
N THR A 148 6.75 45.16 28.42
CA THR A 148 7.69 45.60 29.47
C THR A 148 8.42 46.90 29.09
N ASN A 149 8.52 47.22 27.79
CA ASN A 149 8.98 48.54 27.31
C ASN A 149 7.93 49.65 27.43
N TYR A 150 6.71 49.34 27.88
CA TYR A 150 5.65 50.31 28.20
C TYR A 150 5.42 50.37 29.72
N ILE A 151 6.50 50.42 30.50
CA ILE A 151 6.45 50.85 31.90
C ILE A 151 7.22 52.16 31.97
N SER A 152 6.47 53.27 32.04
CA SER A 152 6.98 54.62 32.26
C SER A 152 7.84 54.65 33.54
N PRO A 153 9.08 55.20 33.52
CA PRO A 153 9.86 55.43 34.73
C PRO A 153 9.30 56.63 35.48
N GLN A 154 8.27 56.39 36.28
CA GLN A 154 7.72 57.31 37.26
C GLN A 154 7.45 56.44 38.50
N PHE A 155 8.21 56.48 39.60
CA PHE A 155 8.84 57.61 40.26
C PHE A 155 10.11 57.17 41.01
N LEU A 156 11.17 57.94 40.84
CA LEU A 156 12.23 58.08 41.84
C LEU A 156 11.71 58.95 43.02
N ASP A 157 12.15 58.58 44.23
CA ASP A 157 12.36 59.44 45.40
C ASP A 157 11.14 59.77 46.30
N GLN A 158 11.11 59.23 47.54
CA GLN A 158 11.74 59.90 48.69
C GLN A 158 11.71 59.04 49.97
N LYS A 159 12.82 59.12 50.68
CA LYS A 159 13.22 58.51 51.96
C LYS A 159 12.14 58.46 53.06
N LYS A 160 12.23 57.42 53.90
CA LYS A 160 12.41 57.55 55.35
C LYS A 160 13.23 56.40 55.90
#